data_AF-A0A7G2JZV1-F1
#
_entry.id   AF-A0A7G2JZV1-F1
#
_cell.length_a   1.000
_cell.length_b   1.000
_cell.length_c   1.000
_cell.angle_alpha   90.00
_cell.angle_beta   90.00
_cell.angle_gamma   90.00
#
_symmetry.space_group_name_H-M   'P 1'
#
loop_
_entity.id
_entity.type
_entity.pdbx_description
1 polymer ?
#
loop_
_entity_poly.entity_id
_entity_poly.type
_entity_poly.pdbx_seq_one_letter_code
_entity_poly.pdbx_strand_id
1 'polypeptide(L)'
;ANVVAEDARTLAVTVFDRSLISAVEKAILTSDLGLNPSSAGTTIRIPLPPLTEERRRDLIKIVKGEGEQGKVAVRNVRRDANDKIKALLKDKEISENEQHKAEEEIQKITDIYIKKVDEVLADKEKE
;
A
#
# COMPACT_ATOMS: atom_id res chain seq x y z
N ALA A 1 11.18 -19.54 4.55
CA ALA A 1 10.22 -19.64 5.67
C ALA A 1 8.81 -19.67 5.09
N ASN A 2 7.88 -20.35 5.75
CA ASN A 2 6.45 -20.31 5.41
C ASN A 2 5.71 -19.45 6.45
N VAL A 3 4.77 -18.60 6.05
CA VAL A 3 4.01 -17.73 6.96
C VAL A 3 2.53 -18.08 6.85
N VAL A 4 1.92 -18.45 7.98
CA VAL A 4 0.51 -18.86 8.05
C VAL A 4 -0.15 -18.12 9.19
N ALA A 5 -1.38 -17.64 8.99
CA ALA A 5 -2.21 -17.19 10.10
C ALA A 5 -2.76 -18.42 10.83
N GLU A 6 -2.26 -18.70 12.04
CA GLU A 6 -2.69 -19.84 12.86
C GLU A 6 -4.03 -19.51 13.54
N ASP A 7 -4.19 -18.27 14.00
CA ASP A 7 -5.46 -17.69 14.43
C ASP A 7 -5.52 -16.18 14.11
N ALA A 8 -6.67 -15.52 14.34
CA ALA A 8 -6.89 -14.10 14.06
C ALA A 8 -5.90 -13.11 14.74
N ARG A 9 -5.14 -13.59 15.73
CA ARG A 9 -4.20 -12.88 16.58
C ARG A 9 -2.83 -13.58 16.64
N THR A 10 -2.62 -14.68 15.92
CA THR A 10 -1.35 -15.41 15.97
C THR A 10 -0.88 -15.76 14.56
N LEU A 11 0.28 -15.22 14.18
CA LEU A 11 0.99 -15.62 12.97
C LEU A 11 1.99 -16.73 13.31
N ALA A 12 1.97 -17.81 12.55
CA ALA A 12 2.95 -18.89 12.62
C ALA A 12 3.92 -18.79 11.45
N VAL A 13 5.21 -18.65 11.76
CA VAL A 13 6.30 -18.65 10.79
C VAL A 13 7.07 -19.96 10.93
N THR A 14 7.02 -20.82 9.93
CA THR A 14 7.81 -22.05 9.88
C THR A 14 9.15 -21.79 9.21
N VAL A 15 10.24 -22.01 9.94
CA VAL A 15 11.62 -21.87 9.43
C VAL A 15 12.17 -23.27 9.16
N PHE A 16 12.50 -23.55 7.89
CA PHE A 16 12.99 -24.87 7.47
C PHE A 16 14.43 -25.14 7.91
N ASP A 17 15.24 -24.09 8.05
CA ASP A 17 16.61 -24.17 8.53
C ASP A 17 16.69 -23.74 10.01
N ARG A 18 17.12 -24.67 10.87
CA ARG A 18 17.23 -24.43 12.32
C ARG A 18 18.28 -23.37 12.67
N SER A 19 19.30 -23.18 11.84
CA SER A 19 20.34 -22.18 12.07
C SER A 19 19.83 -20.75 11.90
N LEU A 20 18.74 -20.55 11.15
CA LEU A 20 18.16 -19.24 10.85
C LEU A 20 17.09 -18.81 11.87
N ILE A 21 16.66 -19.70 12.77
CA ILE A 21 15.58 -19.41 13.73
C ILE A 21 15.93 -18.20 14.59
N SER A 22 17.15 -18.14 15.14
CA SER A 22 17.60 -17.04 15.99
C SER A 22 17.75 -15.72 15.24
N ALA A 23 18.15 -15.77 13.96
CA ALA A 23 18.22 -14.58 13.10
C ALA A 23 16.83 -14.02 12.80
N VAL A 24 15.87 -14.90 12.49
CA VAL A 24 14.47 -14.52 12.22
C VAL A 24 13.80 -13.98 13.49
N GLU A 25 13.99 -14.63 14.64
CA GLU A 25 13.45 -14.18 15.93
C GLU A 25 13.99 -12.79 16.31
N LYS A 26 15.30 -12.58 16.15
CA LYS A 26 15.92 -11.28 16.39
C LYS A 26 15.39 -10.21 15.43
N ALA A 27 15.23 -10.52 14.15
CA ALA A 27 14.69 -9.59 13.17
C ALA A 27 13.26 -9.15 13.50
N ILE A 28 12.41 -10.08 13.97
CA ILE A 28 11.04 -9.78 14.41
C ILE A 28 11.06 -8.90 15.67
N LEU A 29 11.90 -9.22 16.66
CA LEU A 29 12.03 -8.42 17.89
C LEU A 29 12.55 -7.00 17.64
N THR A 30 13.47 -6.83 16.71
CA THR A 30 14.02 -5.51 16.34
C THR A 30 13.16 -4.75 15.34
N SER A 31 12.08 -5.35 14.84
CA SER A 31 11.17 -4.66 13.93
C SER A 31 10.32 -3.62 14.67
N ASP A 32 9.96 -2.54 13.98
CA ASP A 32 9.11 -1.46 14.53
C ASP A 32 7.66 -1.91 14.84
N LEU A 33 7.38 -3.20 14.66
CA LEU A 33 6.08 -3.81 14.91
C LEU A 33 5.82 -4.06 16.41
N GLY A 34 6.86 -4.08 17.25
CA GLY A 34 6.72 -4.24 18.71
C GLY A 34 6.13 -5.61 19.11
N LEU A 35 6.41 -6.64 18.32
CA LEU A 35 5.89 -7.99 18.51
C LEU A 35 6.86 -8.83 19.34
N ASN A 36 6.33 -9.72 20.17
CA ASN A 36 7.15 -10.64 20.97
C ASN A 36 7.00 -12.08 20.46
N PRO A 37 7.89 -12.55 19.56
CA PRO A 37 7.83 -13.90 19.03
C PRO A 37 8.09 -14.95 20.12
N SER A 38 7.41 -16.10 20.01
CA SER A 38 7.61 -17.29 20.82
C SER A 38 7.98 -18.46 19.92
N SER A 39 9.21 -18.96 20.05
CA SER A 39 9.70 -20.08 19.27
C SER A 39 9.32 -21.44 19.90
N ALA A 40 8.76 -22.33 19.08
CA ALA A 40 8.43 -23.71 19.42
C ALA A 40 9.01 -24.65 18.35
N GLY A 41 10.25 -25.12 18.58
CA GLY A 41 10.96 -25.95 17.62
C GLY A 41 11.29 -25.17 16.33
N THR A 42 10.77 -25.62 15.18
CA THR A 42 10.95 -24.96 13.87
C THR A 42 9.90 -23.89 13.57
N THR A 43 8.93 -23.70 14.46
CA THR A 43 7.81 -22.77 14.27
C THR A 43 7.94 -21.60 15.24
N ILE A 44 7.90 -20.38 14.71
CA ILE A 44 7.89 -19.13 15.48
C ILE A 44 6.46 -18.60 15.48
N ARG A 45 5.85 -18.50 16.66
CA ARG A 45 4.51 -17.92 16.85
C ARG A 45 4.65 -16.46 17.23
N ILE A 46 3.93 -15.60 16.54
CA ILE A 46 3.97 -14.16 16.75
C ILE A 46 2.56 -13.74 17.21
N PRO A 47 2.34 -13.59 18.52
CA PRO A 47 1.09 -13.03 19.03
C PRO A 47 1.03 -11.56 18.64
N LEU A 48 0.00 -11.20 17.87
CA LEU A 48 -0.36 -9.84 17.55
C LEU A 48 -1.06 -9.26 18.79
N PRO A 49 -0.47 -8.26 19.47
CA PRO A 49 -1.16 -7.59 20.56
C PRO A 49 -2.45 -6.97 20.03
N PRO A 50 -3.52 -6.89 20.84
CA PRO A 50 -4.74 -6.21 20.43
C PRO A 50 -4.36 -4.79 20.02
N LEU A 51 -4.86 -4.35 18.86
CA LEU A 51 -4.76 -2.95 18.46
C LEU A 51 -5.42 -2.11 19.56
N THR A 52 -4.63 -1.41 20.35
CA THR A 52 -5.16 -0.40 21.26
C THR A 52 -5.84 0.67 20.40
N GLU A 53 -6.87 1.32 20.92
CA GLU A 53 -7.54 2.42 20.22
C GLU A 53 -6.54 3.51 19.77
N GLU A 54 -5.46 3.70 20.53
CA GLU A 54 -4.34 4.58 20.18
C GLU A 54 -3.55 4.11 18.96
N ARG A 55 -3.12 2.83 18.93
CA ARG A 55 -2.42 2.26 17.75
C ARG A 55 -3.30 2.25 16.51
N ARG A 56 -4.59 1.94 16.63
CA ARG A 56 -5.54 2.01 15.51
C ARG A 56 -5.64 3.43 14.96
N ARG A 57 -5.76 4.44 15.82
CA ARG A 57 -5.80 5.85 15.40
C ARG A 57 -4.54 6.28 14.66
N ASP A 58 -3.38 5.85 15.11
CA ASP A 58 -2.12 6.20 14.45
C ASP A 58 -1.94 5.49 13.11
N LEU A 59 -2.34 4.22 13.00
CA LEU A 59 -2.37 3.50 11.72
C LEU A 59 -3.34 4.15 10.73
N ILE A 60 -4.53 4.57 11.18
CA ILE A 60 -5.50 5.29 10.32
C ILE A 60 -4.90 6.60 9.81
N LYS A 61 -4.14 7.35 10.62
CA LYS A 61 -3.47 8.57 10.17
C LYS A 61 -2.44 8.27 9.07
N ILE A 62 -1.66 7.21 9.21
CA ILE A 62 -0.68 6.78 8.21
C ILE A 62 -1.40 6.39 6.92
N VAL A 63 -2.44 5.57 7.00
CA VAL A 63 -3.25 5.12 5.85
C VAL A 63 -3.86 6.32 5.11
N LYS A 64 -4.39 7.31 5.83
CA LYS A 64 -4.90 8.56 5.21
C LYS A 64 -3.80 9.35 4.51
N GLY A 65 -2.61 9.42 5.12
CA GLY A 65 -1.44 10.08 4.52
C GLY A 65 -1.02 9.42 3.21
N GLU A 66 -0.90 8.09 3.19
CA GLU A 66 -0.60 7.29 1.99
C GLU A 66 -1.68 7.47 0.92
N GLY A 67 -2.95 7.51 1.33
CA GLY A 67 -4.08 7.78 0.45
C GLY A 67 -3.99 9.10 -0.29
N GLU A 68 -3.71 10.18 0.44
CA GLU A 68 -3.53 11.50 -0.17
C GLU A 68 -2.29 11.56 -1.07
N GLN A 69 -1.18 10.92 -0.67
CA GLN A 69 0.00 10.81 -1.54
C GLN A 69 -0.33 10.09 -2.85
N GLY A 70 -1.09 8.99 -2.80
CA GLY A 70 -1.59 8.28 -3.98
C GLY A 70 -2.42 9.19 -4.89
N LYS A 71 -3.35 9.97 -4.34
CA LYS A 71 -4.14 10.94 -5.12
C LYS A 71 -3.28 12.05 -5.73
N VAL A 72 -2.29 12.56 -4.98
CA VAL A 72 -1.34 13.57 -5.49
C VAL A 72 -0.54 13.00 -6.67
N ALA A 73 -0.05 11.77 -6.57
CA ALA A 73 0.66 11.11 -7.66
C ALA A 73 -0.22 10.97 -8.92
N VAL A 74 -1.47 10.54 -8.78
CA VAL A 74 -2.43 10.45 -9.90
C VAL A 74 -2.64 11.83 -10.55
N ARG A 75 -2.79 12.90 -9.76
CA ARG A 75 -2.95 14.26 -10.30
C ARG A 75 -1.68 14.77 -11.00
N ASN A 76 -0.50 14.40 -10.52
CA ASN A 76 0.77 14.74 -11.16
C ASN A 76 0.91 14.04 -12.52
N VAL A 77 0.61 12.75 -12.59
CA VAL A 77 0.62 11.99 -13.86
C VAL A 77 -0.36 12.59 -14.87
N ARG A 78 -1.56 13.00 -14.42
CA ARG A 78 -2.53 13.70 -15.27
C ARG A 78 -1.94 14.99 -15.84
N ARG A 79 -1.27 15.80 -15.01
CA ARG A 79 -0.64 17.05 -15.45
C ARG A 79 0.44 16.76 -16.51
N ASP A 80 1.31 15.80 -16.25
CA ASP A 80 2.39 15.43 -17.18
C ASP A 80 1.82 14.90 -18.51
N ALA A 81 0.73 14.13 -18.48
CA ALA A 81 0.06 13.65 -19.68
C ALA A 81 -0.55 14.80 -20.49
N ASN A 82 -1.22 15.76 -19.84
CA ASN A 82 -1.77 16.93 -20.50
C ASN A 82 -0.66 17.83 -21.09
N ASP A 83 0.47 17.98 -20.41
CA ASP A 83 1.60 18.77 -20.91
C ASP A 83 2.24 18.09 -22.14
N LYS A 84 2.29 16.75 -22.19
CA LYS A 84 2.70 16.00 -23.40
C LYS A 84 1.75 16.23 -24.56
N ILE A 85 0.44 16.17 -24.35
CA ILE A 85 -0.54 16.43 -25.40
C ILE A 85 -0.39 17.86 -25.97
N LYS A 86 -0.19 18.84 -25.10
CA LYS A 86 0.09 20.22 -25.53
C LYS A 86 1.35 20.34 -26.36
N ALA A 87 2.39 19.57 -26.07
CA ALA A 87 3.60 19.51 -26.88
C ALA A 87 3.31 18.92 -28.28
N LEU A 88 2.60 17.78 -28.33
CA LEU A 88 2.19 17.14 -29.60
C LEU A 88 1.36 18.07 -30.49
N LEU A 89 0.48 18.90 -29.90
CA LEU A 89 -0.30 19.90 -30.64
C LEU A 89 0.61 20.98 -31.24
N LYS A 90 1.59 21.47 -30.48
CA LYS A 90 2.58 22.47 -30.96
C LYS A 90 3.43 21.91 -32.10
N ASP A 91 3.79 20.64 -32.00
CA ASP A 91 4.56 19.91 -33.02
C ASP A 91 3.69 19.52 -34.23
N LYS A 92 2.38 19.83 -34.19
CA LYS A 92 1.37 19.52 -35.22
C LYS A 92 1.24 18.01 -35.52
N GLU A 93 1.59 17.17 -34.55
CA GLU A 93 1.39 15.72 -34.65
C GLU A 93 -0.08 15.33 -34.41
N ILE A 94 -0.84 16.18 -33.72
CA ILE A 94 -2.27 16.01 -33.43
C ILE A 94 -3.06 17.28 -33.77
N SER A 95 -4.36 17.12 -34.01
CA SER A 95 -5.32 18.21 -34.19
C SER A 95 -5.94 18.67 -32.86
N GLU A 96 -6.55 19.87 -32.83
CA GLU A 96 -7.28 20.38 -31.64
C GLU A 96 -8.42 19.44 -31.23
N ASN A 97 -9.08 18.80 -32.20
CA ASN A 97 -10.13 17.82 -31.93
C ASN A 97 -9.58 16.57 -31.23
N GLU A 98 -8.39 16.11 -31.61
CA GLU A 98 -7.74 14.96 -30.97
C GLU A 98 -7.22 15.31 -29.58
N GLN A 99 -6.70 16.53 -29.38
CA GLN A 99 -6.35 17.03 -28.06
C GLN A 99 -7.56 16.97 -27.12
N HIS A 100 -8.70 17.52 -27.53
CA HIS A 100 -9.89 17.55 -26.68
C HIS A 100 -10.37 16.15 -26.29
N LYS A 101 -10.34 15.20 -27.24
CA LYS A 101 -10.67 13.78 -26.95
C LYS A 101 -9.69 13.16 -25.97
N ALA A 102 -8.39 13.36 -26.18
CA ALA A 102 -7.37 12.80 -25.32
C ALA A 102 -7.41 13.38 -23.89
N GLU A 103 -7.68 14.68 -23.74
CA GLU A 103 -7.90 15.31 -22.42
C GLU A 103 -9.13 14.73 -21.71
N GLU A 104 -10.22 14.46 -22.44
CA GLU A 104 -11.43 13.84 -21.88
C GLU A 104 -11.17 12.39 -21.42
N GLU A 105 -10.42 11.61 -22.20
CA GLU A 105 -10.03 10.25 -21.84
C GLU A 105 -9.09 10.23 -20.61
N ILE A 106 -8.10 11.11 -20.59
CA ILE A 106 -7.21 11.27 -19.44
C ILE A 106 -8.01 11.62 -18.18
N GLN A 107 -8.98 12.51 -18.29
CA GLN A 107 -9.83 12.89 -17.17
C GLN A 107 -10.65 11.69 -16.67
N LYS A 108 -11.29 10.93 -17.57
CA LYS A 108 -12.02 9.69 -17.22
C LYS A 108 -11.14 8.68 -16.50
N ILE A 109 -9.93 8.43 -17.00
CA ILE A 109 -8.98 7.50 -16.40
C ILE A 109 -8.55 8.00 -15.01
N THR A 110 -8.25 9.30 -14.88
CA THR A 110 -7.89 9.91 -13.60
C THR A 110 -8.99 9.71 -12.57
N ASP A 111 -10.25 9.98 -12.93
CA ASP A 111 -11.39 9.85 -12.02
C ASP A 111 -11.63 8.40 -11.57
N ILE A 112 -11.39 7.42 -12.45
CA ILE A 112 -11.44 6.00 -12.10
C ILE A 112 -10.39 5.66 -11.04
N TYR A 113 -9.14 6.11 -11.23
CA TYR A 113 -8.07 5.80 -10.27
C TYR A 113 -8.22 6.55 -8.96
N ILE A 114 -8.75 7.78 -8.95
CA ILE A 114 -9.09 8.48 -7.71
C ILE A 114 -10.14 7.68 -6.92
N LYS A 115 -11.21 7.21 -7.58
CA LYS A 115 -12.23 6.38 -6.92
C LYS A 115 -11.65 5.08 -6.36
N LYS A 116 -10.78 4.40 -7.11
CA LYS A 116 -10.11 3.19 -6.61
C LYS A 116 -9.26 3.46 -5.36
N VAL A 117 -8.57 4.60 -5.31
CA VAL A 117 -7.81 4.99 -4.10
C VAL A 117 -8.77 5.20 -2.93
N ASP A 118 -9.91 5.87 -3.14
CA ASP A 118 -10.93 6.07 -2.10
C ASP A 118 -11.54 4.75 -1.62
N GLU A 119 -11.82 3.81 -2.52
CA GLU A 119 -12.34 2.48 -2.19
C GLU A 119 -11.35 1.68 -1.32
N VAL A 120 -10.07 1.62 -1.73
CA VAL A 120 -9.02 0.91 -0.98
C VAL A 120 -8.81 1.53 0.39
N LEU A 121 -8.86 2.86 0.51
CA LEU A 121 -8.78 3.56 1.79
C LEU A 121 -9.97 3.22 2.68
N ALA A 122 -11.18 3.26 2.14
CA ALA A 122 -12.40 2.96 2.89
C ALA A 122 -12.44 1.51 3.39
N ASP A 123 -11.96 0.57 2.58
CA ASP A 123 -11.85 -0.83 2.98
C ASP A 123 -10.78 -1.00 4.07
N LYS A 124 -9.64 -0.31 3.95
CA LYS A 124 -8.57 -0.38 4.95
C LYS A 124 -8.90 0.31 6.27
N GLU A 125 -9.78 1.31 6.26
CA GLU A 125 -10.30 1.95 7.49
C GLU A 125 -11.31 1.07 8.25
N LYS A 126 -11.98 0.13 7.57
CA LYS A 126 -12.96 -0.77 8.19
C LYS A 126 -12.32 -2.02 8.82
N GLU A 127 -11.11 -2.37 8.40
CA GLU A 127 -10.30 -3.49 8.94
C GLU A 127 -9.64 -3.13 10.28
#